data_AF-A0A7V6Z0N8-F1
#
_entry.id   AF-A0A7V6Z0N8-F1
#
_cell.length_a   1.000
_cell.length_b   1.000
_cell.length_c   1.000
_cell.angle_alpha   90.00
_cell.angle_beta   90.00
_cell.angle_gamma   90.00
#
_symmetry.space_group_name_H-M   'P 1'
#
loop_
_entity.id
_entity.type
_entity.pdbx_description
1 polymer ?
#
loop_
_entity_poly.entity_id
_entity_poly.type
_entity_poly.pdbx_seq_one_letter_code
_entity_poly.pdbx_strand_id
1 'polypeptide(L)'
;MIRALLLIFAPVPTWEHIAAAQRRWGAILLTYVSPLLLLNAVAEGYSLVQWGKPRGRIAQYATFSVSHAVLFEVFVTLLMLAVVVVMARLIKALGDTFHGRHTFRQTFTVAAYGMGPFFLIRLFDAIPSASPWLTWGIALFLSSATLYYGLPLVMRPDPPHAFGLYLMTILLLTIVTGLARFVTAWYLQGRLAKLEHVISNLSTQLPF
;
A
#
# COMPACT_ATOMS: atom_id res chain seq x y z
N MET A 1 5.94 12.75 -3.22
CA MET A 1 6.59 11.53 -3.75
C MET A 1 8.04 11.38 -3.27
N ILE A 2 8.92 12.39 -3.42
CA ILE A 2 10.35 12.33 -2.99
C ILE A 2 10.53 11.85 -1.53
N ARG A 3 9.62 12.24 -0.62
CA ARG A 3 9.64 11.79 0.77
C ARG A 3 9.65 10.26 0.93
N ALA A 4 9.02 9.51 0.03
CA ALA A 4 9.03 8.05 0.10
C ALA A 4 10.44 7.48 -0.13
N LEU A 5 11.21 8.06 -1.05
CA LEU A 5 12.61 7.68 -1.28
C LEU A 5 13.49 8.12 -0.10
N LEU A 6 13.31 9.36 0.37
CA LEU A 6 14.06 9.87 1.52
C LEU A 6 13.77 9.08 2.80
N LEU A 7 12.58 8.49 2.96
CA LEU A 7 12.27 7.61 4.09
C LEU A 7 13.05 6.28 4.06
N ILE A 8 13.56 5.86 2.90
CA ILE A 8 14.42 4.68 2.76
C ILE A 8 15.87 5.06 3.07
N PHE A 9 16.36 6.16 2.53
CA PHE A 9 17.79 6.52 2.62
C PHE A 9 18.15 7.43 3.81
N ALA A 10 17.21 8.25 4.27
CA ALA A 10 17.39 9.21 5.36
C ALA A 10 16.15 9.25 6.27
N PRO A 11 15.80 8.12 6.93
CA PRO A 11 14.53 7.97 7.64
C PRO A 11 14.33 8.99 8.76
N VAL A 12 15.32 9.18 9.63
CA VAL A 12 15.22 10.06 10.82
C VAL A 12 14.94 11.52 10.44
N PRO A 13 15.79 12.23 9.66
CA PRO A 13 15.54 13.63 9.34
C PRO A 13 14.25 13.83 8.53
N THR A 14 13.89 12.84 7.71
CA THR A 14 12.63 12.88 6.95
C THR A 14 11.42 12.80 7.86
N TRP A 15 11.44 11.91 8.86
CA TRP A 15 10.38 11.79 9.85
C TRP A 15 10.26 13.01 10.75
N GLU A 16 11.37 13.62 11.16
CA GLU A 16 11.35 14.87 11.92
C GLU A 16 10.64 15.98 11.14
N HIS A 17 10.98 16.14 9.86
CA HIS A 17 10.31 17.12 9.00
C HIS A 17 8.81 16.80 8.79
N ILE A 18 8.45 15.52 8.67
CA ILE A 18 7.05 15.08 8.56
C ILE A 18 6.28 15.39 9.86
N ALA A 19 6.87 15.06 11.01
CA ALA A 19 6.28 15.28 12.32
C ALA A 19 6.09 16.79 12.61
N ALA A 20 7.08 17.61 12.25
CA ALA A 20 7.03 19.05 12.39
C ALA A 20 5.98 19.70 11.47
N ALA A 21 5.80 19.20 10.25
CA ALA A 21 4.88 19.78 9.28
C ALA A 21 3.38 19.65 9.66
N GLN A 22 3.03 18.73 10.57
CA GLN A 22 1.67 18.51 11.11
C GLN A 22 0.53 18.58 10.09
N ARG A 23 0.76 18.06 8.88
CA ARG A 23 -0.18 18.17 7.76
C ARG A 23 -1.52 17.50 8.08
N ARG A 24 -2.60 18.08 7.54
CA ARG A 24 -3.94 17.46 7.62
C ARG A 24 -3.94 16.13 6.86
N TRP A 25 -4.68 15.14 7.36
CA TRP A 25 -4.74 13.81 6.75
C TRP A 25 -5.16 13.85 5.28
N GLY A 26 -6.14 14.69 4.91
CA GLY A 26 -6.58 14.85 3.52
C GLY A 26 -5.50 15.43 2.61
N ALA A 27 -4.65 16.32 3.13
CA ALA A 27 -3.50 16.84 2.38
C ALA A 27 -2.45 15.75 2.14
N ILE A 28 -2.19 14.89 3.13
CA ILE A 28 -1.28 13.74 2.97
C ILE A 28 -1.85 12.75 1.94
N LEU A 29 -3.16 12.47 2.01
CA LEU A 29 -3.83 11.60 1.05
C LEU A 29 -3.63 12.12 -0.38
N LEU A 30 -4.02 13.36 -0.66
CA LEU A 30 -4.00 13.92 -2.01
C LEU A 30 -2.61 14.23 -2.55
N THR A 31 -1.67 14.70 -1.72
CA THR A 31 -0.35 15.16 -2.19
C THR A 31 0.75 14.10 -2.06
N TYR A 32 0.51 13.01 -1.35
CA TYR A 32 1.51 11.97 -1.12
C TYR A 32 1.02 10.58 -1.49
N VAL A 33 -0.11 10.12 -0.94
CA VAL A 33 -0.61 8.76 -1.19
C VAL A 33 -1.16 8.61 -2.61
N SER A 34 -2.12 9.46 -3.00
CA SER A 34 -2.78 9.37 -4.30
C SER A 34 -1.80 9.43 -5.49
N PRO A 35 -0.79 10.32 -5.53
CA PRO A 35 0.17 10.34 -6.64
C PRO A 35 1.05 9.08 -6.70
N LEU A 36 1.42 8.50 -5.54
CA LEU A 36 2.16 7.24 -5.50
C LEU A 36 1.31 6.06 -5.99
N LEU A 37 0.03 6.02 -5.61
CA LEU A 37 -0.88 4.99 -6.09
C LEU A 37 -1.18 5.13 -7.57
N LEU A 38 -1.36 6.35 -8.07
CA LEU A 38 -1.53 6.62 -9.50
C LEU A 38 -0.32 6.14 -10.31
N LEU A 39 0.89 6.41 -9.81
CA LEU A 39 2.12 5.95 -10.46
C LEU A 39 2.17 4.41 -10.54
N ASN A 40 1.78 3.72 -9.46
CA ASN A 40 1.67 2.25 -9.47
C ASN A 40 0.62 1.77 -10.47
N ALA A 41 -0.57 2.38 -10.47
CA ALA A 41 -1.66 2.01 -11.35
C ALA A 41 -1.28 2.14 -12.84
N VAL A 42 -0.58 3.21 -13.21
CA VAL A 42 -0.10 3.40 -14.58
C VAL A 42 0.97 2.37 -14.94
N ALA A 43 1.94 2.11 -14.05
CA ALA A 43 3.02 1.17 -14.31
C ALA A 43 2.52 -0.28 -14.42
N GLU A 44 1.69 -0.72 -13.47
CA GLU A 44 1.11 -2.07 -13.42
C GLU A 44 0.08 -2.26 -14.53
N GLY A 45 -0.79 -1.27 -14.78
CA GLY A 45 -1.74 -1.28 -15.89
C GLY A 45 -1.06 -1.38 -17.26
N TYR A 46 0.01 -0.62 -17.49
CA TYR A 46 0.81 -0.72 -18.71
C TYR A 46 1.40 -2.12 -18.88
N SER A 47 1.92 -2.70 -17.79
CA SER A 47 2.48 -4.05 -17.78
C SER A 47 1.43 -5.12 -18.12
N LEU A 48 0.23 -5.01 -17.56
CA LEU A 48 -0.89 -5.94 -17.83
C LEU A 48 -1.32 -5.94 -19.29
N VAL A 49 -1.31 -4.78 -19.95
CA VAL A 49 -1.68 -4.65 -21.36
C VAL A 49 -0.59 -5.18 -22.28
N GLN A 50 0.68 -4.82 -22.02
CA GLN A 50 1.80 -5.13 -22.93
C GLN A 50 2.32 -6.56 -22.78
N TRP A 51 2.52 -7.01 -21.53
CA TRP A 51 3.17 -8.28 -21.23
C TRP A 51 2.23 -9.32 -20.62
N GLY A 52 1.06 -8.88 -20.14
CA GLY A 52 0.11 -9.76 -19.46
C GLY A 52 0.66 -10.30 -18.14
N LYS A 53 -0.11 -11.21 -17.52
CA LYS A 53 0.32 -11.93 -16.31
C LYS A 53 0.00 -13.42 -16.44
N PRO A 54 0.77 -14.31 -15.76
CA PRO A 54 0.45 -15.73 -15.71
C PRO A 54 -0.94 -15.98 -15.13
N ARG A 55 -1.76 -16.76 -15.85
CA ARG A 55 -3.13 -17.08 -15.49
C ARG A 55 -3.36 -18.60 -15.50
N GLY A 56 -4.09 -19.13 -14.51
CA GLY A 56 -4.39 -20.56 -14.38
C GLY A 56 -3.32 -21.40 -13.64
N ARG A 57 -3.53 -22.73 -13.61
CA ARG A 57 -2.60 -23.71 -12.99
C ARG A 57 -1.35 -23.97 -13.85
N ILE A 58 -1.47 -23.77 -15.15
CA ILE A 58 -0.38 -23.79 -16.13
C ILE A 58 -0.19 -22.33 -16.54
N ALA A 59 1.02 -21.79 -16.40
CA ALA A 59 1.33 -20.37 -16.60
C ALA A 59 1.19 -19.95 -18.08
N GLN A 60 -0.05 -19.83 -18.56
CA GLN A 60 -0.34 -19.16 -19.82
C GLN A 60 -0.43 -17.66 -19.53
N TYR A 61 0.36 -16.86 -20.23
CA TYR A 61 0.30 -15.41 -20.12
C TYR A 61 -0.97 -14.93 -20.82
N ALA A 62 -1.91 -14.39 -20.05
CA ALA A 62 -3.10 -13.75 -20.59
C ALA A 62 -2.84 -12.25 -20.68
N THR A 63 -2.94 -11.70 -21.90
CA THR A 63 -2.98 -10.26 -22.10
C THR A 63 -4.36 -9.74 -21.71
N PHE A 64 -4.40 -8.55 -21.09
CA PHE A 64 -5.64 -7.91 -20.69
C PHE A 64 -5.98 -6.80 -21.68
N SER A 65 -7.25 -6.68 -22.08
CA SER A 65 -7.71 -5.49 -22.81
C SER A 65 -7.47 -4.23 -21.98
N VAL A 66 -7.31 -3.08 -22.63
CA VAL A 66 -7.11 -1.78 -21.96
C VAL A 66 -8.22 -1.50 -20.93
N SER A 67 -9.49 -1.72 -21.29
CA SER A 67 -10.62 -1.55 -20.35
C SER A 67 -10.54 -2.42 -19.09
N HIS A 68 -10.24 -3.71 -19.25
CA HIS A 68 -10.06 -4.61 -18.11
C HIS A 68 -8.89 -4.17 -17.22
N ALA A 69 -7.76 -3.76 -17.80
CA ALA A 69 -6.61 -3.30 -17.04
C ALA A 69 -6.94 -2.02 -16.26
N VAL A 70 -7.60 -1.04 -16.89
CA VAL A 70 -8.02 0.20 -16.23
C VAL A 70 -8.96 -0.07 -15.05
N LEU A 71 -10.00 -0.90 -15.23
CA LEU A 71 -10.94 -1.23 -14.17
C LEU A 71 -10.26 -1.98 -13.01
N PHE A 72 -9.38 -2.92 -13.32
CA PHE A 72 -8.60 -3.62 -12.32
C PHE A 72 -7.72 -2.66 -11.52
N GLU A 73 -6.97 -1.77 -12.18
CA GLU A 73 -6.10 -0.81 -11.51
C GLU A 73 -6.87 0.23 -10.69
N VAL A 74 -8.08 0.62 -11.13
CA VAL A 74 -8.99 1.44 -10.31
C VAL A 74 -9.37 0.68 -9.04
N PHE A 75 -9.74 -0.60 -9.14
CA PHE A 75 -10.08 -1.42 -7.98
C PHE A 75 -8.88 -1.57 -7.02
N VAL A 76 -7.69 -1.86 -7.55
CA VAL A 76 -6.45 -1.97 -6.76
C VAL A 76 -6.12 -0.65 -6.07
N THR A 77 -6.27 0.48 -6.76
CA THR A 77 -6.03 1.82 -6.19
C THR A 77 -6.99 2.09 -5.04
N LEU A 78 -8.29 1.83 -5.22
CA LEU A 78 -9.30 1.99 -4.17
C LEU A 78 -9.04 1.06 -2.99
N LEU A 79 -8.64 -0.18 -3.24
CA LEU A 79 -8.25 -1.14 -2.21
C LEU A 79 -7.06 -0.62 -1.40
N MET A 80 -6.03 -0.08 -2.05
CA MET A 80 -4.85 0.46 -1.36
C MET A 80 -5.16 1.73 -0.56
N LEU A 81 -6.03 2.61 -1.07
CA LEU A 81 -6.55 3.74 -0.29
C LEU A 81 -7.29 3.26 0.97
N ALA A 82 -8.14 2.24 0.83
CA ALA A 82 -8.83 1.64 1.95
C ALA A 82 -7.84 1.02 2.96
N VAL A 83 -6.81 0.31 2.48
CA VAL A 83 -5.74 -0.25 3.33
C VAL A 83 -5.07 0.84 4.17
N VAL A 84 -4.70 1.99 3.60
CA VAL A 84 -4.06 3.08 4.37
C VAL A 84 -4.99 3.60 5.46
N VAL A 85 -6.28 3.79 5.16
CA VAL A 85 -7.27 4.27 6.13
C VAL A 85 -7.51 3.23 7.23
N VAL A 86 -7.63 1.95 6.86
CA VAL A 86 -7.79 0.83 7.80
C VAL A 86 -6.57 0.73 8.71
N MET A 87 -5.36 0.78 8.15
CA MET A 87 -4.11 0.80 8.92
C MET A 87 -4.08 1.95 9.93
N ALA A 88 -4.43 3.18 9.51
CA ALA A 88 -4.50 4.33 10.41
C ALA A 88 -5.48 4.14 11.57
N ARG A 89 -6.64 3.52 11.31
CA ARG A 89 -7.65 3.21 12.33
C ARG A 89 -7.17 2.12 13.28
N LEU A 90 -6.55 1.07 12.77
CA LEU A 90 -6.05 -0.03 13.59
C LEU A 90 -4.86 0.41 14.48
N ILE A 91 -3.93 1.20 13.93
CA ILE A 91 -2.84 1.81 14.72
C ILE A 91 -3.41 2.71 15.83
N LYS A 92 -4.46 3.48 15.53
CA LYS A 92 -5.14 4.31 16.54
C LYS A 92 -5.76 3.45 17.64
N ALA A 93 -6.54 2.43 17.27
CA ALA A 93 -7.18 1.54 18.22
C ALA A 93 -6.14 0.86 19.14
N LEU A 94 -5.01 0.41 18.59
CA LEU A 94 -3.93 -0.15 19.38
C LEU A 94 -3.25 0.88 20.29
N GLY A 95 -2.93 2.06 19.76
CA GLY A 95 -2.30 3.12 20.55
C GLY A 95 -3.18 3.55 21.73
N ASP A 96 -4.49 3.63 21.52
CA ASP A 96 -5.45 3.97 22.56
C ASP A 96 -5.53 2.90 23.67
N THR A 97 -5.30 1.62 23.36
CA THR A 97 -5.20 0.53 24.35
C THR A 97 -4.00 0.70 25.28
N PHE A 98 -2.92 1.33 24.81
CA PHE A 98 -1.72 1.61 25.62
C PHE A 98 -1.81 2.92 26.41
N HIS A 99 -3.03 3.37 26.75
CA HIS A 99 -3.33 4.62 27.47
C HIS A 99 -2.87 5.91 26.75
N GLY A 100 -2.38 5.81 25.52
CA GLY A 100 -2.01 6.94 24.68
C GLY A 100 -3.23 7.55 24.00
N ARG A 101 -3.49 8.85 24.18
CA ARG A 101 -4.55 9.53 23.41
C ARG A 101 -4.02 9.99 22.06
N HIS A 102 -4.23 9.18 21.02
CA HIS A 102 -3.74 9.52 19.68
C HIS A 102 -4.85 10.07 18.78
N THR A 103 -4.50 11.08 17.98
CA THR A 103 -5.41 11.62 16.97
C THR A 103 -5.34 10.81 15.69
N PHE A 104 -6.46 10.71 14.95
CA PHE A 104 -6.48 10.05 13.63
C PHE A 104 -5.45 10.67 12.66
N ARG A 105 -5.18 11.97 12.77
CA ARG A 105 -4.15 12.65 11.97
C ARG A 105 -2.76 12.05 12.21
N GLN A 106 -2.37 11.81 13.46
CA GLN A 106 -1.06 11.22 13.78
C GLN A 106 -0.94 9.80 13.25
N THR A 107 -1.95 8.96 13.49
CA THR A 107 -1.90 7.55 13.07
C THR A 107 -2.03 7.40 11.56
N PHE A 108 -2.79 8.27 10.90
CA PHE A 108 -2.80 8.38 9.43
C PHE A 108 -1.45 8.81 8.87
N THR A 109 -0.75 9.73 9.54
CA THR A 109 0.59 10.17 9.14
C THR A 109 1.57 8.99 9.23
N VAL A 110 1.55 8.24 10.33
CA VAL A 110 2.36 7.02 10.50
C VAL A 110 2.04 5.97 9.43
N ALA A 111 0.76 5.67 9.21
CA ALA A 111 0.34 4.69 8.21
C ALA A 111 0.76 5.10 6.80
N ALA A 112 0.41 6.32 6.37
CA ALA A 112 0.65 6.78 5.02
C ALA A 112 2.15 6.85 4.69
N TYR A 113 2.95 7.49 5.54
CA TYR A 113 4.39 7.63 5.30
C TYR A 113 5.16 6.34 5.57
N GLY A 114 4.75 5.54 6.57
CA GLY A 114 5.33 4.22 6.82
C GLY A 114 5.12 3.24 5.67
N MET A 115 3.99 3.35 4.96
CA MET A 115 3.73 2.60 3.72
C MET A 115 4.38 3.23 2.47
N GLY A 116 5.09 4.34 2.60
CA GLY A 116 5.78 5.00 1.49
C GLY A 116 6.73 4.07 0.72
N PRO A 117 7.70 3.43 1.39
CA PRO A 117 8.57 2.44 0.76
C PRO A 117 7.79 1.28 0.14
N PHE A 118 6.68 0.86 0.77
CA PHE A 118 5.83 -0.20 0.24
C PHE A 118 5.31 0.14 -1.17
N PHE A 119 4.77 1.36 -1.33
CA PHE A 119 4.27 1.81 -2.63
C PHE A 119 5.38 2.02 -3.67
N LEU A 120 6.60 2.33 -3.25
CA LEU A 120 7.72 2.44 -4.19
C LEU A 120 8.17 1.07 -4.71
N ILE A 121 8.32 0.09 -3.82
CA ILE A 121 8.74 -1.25 -4.21
C ILE A 121 7.67 -1.95 -5.06
N ARG A 122 6.40 -1.61 -4.86
CA ARG A 122 5.31 -2.11 -5.70
C ARG A 122 5.48 -1.75 -7.18
N LEU A 123 6.21 -0.70 -7.55
CA LEU A 123 6.49 -0.39 -8.96
C LEU A 123 7.22 -1.53 -9.69
N PHE A 124 8.01 -2.33 -8.96
CA PHE A 124 8.68 -3.49 -9.53
C PHE A 124 7.71 -4.63 -9.88
N ASP A 125 6.44 -4.58 -9.42
CA ASP A 125 5.41 -5.52 -9.84
C ASP A 125 5.03 -5.35 -11.32
N ALA A 126 5.30 -4.18 -11.90
CA ALA A 126 5.16 -3.96 -13.32
C ALA A 126 6.14 -4.83 -14.15
N ILE A 127 7.18 -5.39 -13.54
CA ILE A 127 8.09 -6.31 -14.21
C ILE A 127 7.42 -7.70 -14.28
N PRO A 128 7.19 -8.28 -15.47
CA PRO A 128 6.48 -9.56 -15.61
C PRO A 128 7.19 -10.74 -14.92
N SER A 129 8.53 -10.72 -14.87
CA SER A 129 9.36 -11.76 -14.26
C SER A 129 9.55 -11.60 -12.75
N ALA A 130 9.20 -10.45 -12.18
CA ALA A 130 9.34 -10.23 -10.74
C ALA A 130 8.27 -11.01 -9.98
N SER A 131 8.70 -11.79 -8.98
CA SER A 131 7.78 -12.49 -8.10
C SER A 131 7.00 -11.48 -7.24
N PRO A 132 5.67 -11.48 -7.31
CA PRO A 132 4.83 -10.58 -6.50
C PRO A 132 5.02 -10.76 -4.98
N TRP A 133 5.48 -11.93 -4.54
CA TRP A 133 5.74 -12.19 -3.13
C TRP A 133 7.10 -11.66 -2.68
N LEU A 134 8.09 -11.67 -3.58
CA LEU A 134 9.41 -11.13 -3.31
C LEU A 134 9.36 -9.60 -3.15
N THR A 135 8.72 -8.92 -4.10
CA THR A 135 8.52 -7.46 -4.04
C THR A 135 7.76 -7.07 -2.78
N TRP A 136 6.70 -7.81 -2.42
CA TRP A 136 5.96 -7.60 -1.18
C TRP A 136 6.83 -7.79 0.08
N GLY A 137 7.68 -8.81 0.13
CA GLY A 137 8.60 -9.05 1.25
C GLY A 137 9.60 -7.91 1.43
N ILE A 138 10.20 -7.43 0.34
CA ILE A 138 11.12 -6.28 0.36
C ILE A 138 10.38 -5.01 0.79
N ALA A 139 9.19 -4.78 0.25
CA ALA A 139 8.31 -3.66 0.60
C ALA A 139 7.99 -3.64 2.10
N LEU A 140 7.66 -4.80 2.68
CA LEU A 140 7.38 -4.97 4.10
C LEU A 140 8.61 -4.70 4.96
N PHE A 141 9.77 -5.22 4.58
CA PHE A 141 11.02 -5.01 5.29
C PHE A 141 11.39 -3.52 5.35
N LEU A 142 11.39 -2.83 4.21
CA LEU A 142 11.71 -1.40 4.16
C LEU A 142 10.71 -0.55 4.94
N SER A 143 9.42 -0.86 4.82
CA SER A 143 8.37 -0.14 5.55
C SER A 143 8.50 -0.35 7.06
N SER A 144 8.87 -1.56 7.50
CA SER A 144 9.15 -1.88 8.91
C SER A 144 10.33 -1.07 9.43
N ALA A 145 11.44 -1.02 8.69
CA ALA A 145 12.61 -0.22 9.03
C ALA A 145 12.28 1.28 9.13
N THR A 146 11.47 1.81 8.20
CA THR A 146 11.01 3.21 8.24
C THR A 146 10.09 3.47 9.44
N LEU A 147 9.18 2.54 9.76
CA LEU A 147 8.24 2.66 10.88
C LEU A 147 8.94 2.65 12.25
N TYR A 148 10.08 1.97 12.37
CA TYR A 148 10.86 1.92 13.61
C TYR A 148 11.22 3.31 14.12
N TYR A 149 11.61 4.21 13.20
CA TYR A 149 11.92 5.60 13.53
C TYR A 149 10.66 6.49 13.58
N GLY A 150 9.74 6.31 12.63
CA GLY A 150 8.60 7.22 12.46
C GLY A 150 7.53 7.13 13.53
N LEU A 151 7.21 5.92 13.97
CA LEU A 151 6.15 5.67 14.92
C LEU A 151 6.39 6.39 16.26
N PRO A 152 7.53 6.25 16.94
CA PRO A 152 7.78 6.96 18.18
C PRO A 152 7.85 8.48 17.99
N LEU A 153 8.39 8.97 16.86
CA LEU A 153 8.49 10.42 16.58
C LEU A 153 7.12 11.10 16.45
N VAL A 154 6.16 10.44 15.79
CA VAL A 154 4.85 11.03 15.48
C VAL A 154 3.82 10.75 16.58
N MET A 155 3.79 9.51 17.10
CA MET A 155 2.80 9.12 18.11
C MET A 155 3.24 9.46 19.52
N ARG A 156 4.55 9.53 19.79
CA ARG A 156 5.12 9.75 21.12
C ARG A 156 4.49 8.85 22.19
N PRO A 157 4.51 7.52 22.00
CA PRO A 157 4.01 6.58 23.00
C PRO A 157 4.91 6.61 24.25
N ASP A 158 4.37 6.15 25.37
CA ASP A 158 5.16 6.00 26.59
C ASP A 158 6.33 5.01 26.37
N PRO A 159 7.52 5.27 26.92
CA PRO A 159 8.71 4.43 26.70
C PRO A 159 8.51 2.91 26.85
N PRO A 160 7.80 2.39 27.89
CA PRO A 160 7.60 0.94 28.03
C PRO A 160 6.69 0.33 26.96
N HIS A 161 5.82 1.11 26.32
CA HIS A 161 4.85 0.62 25.35
C HIS A 161 5.27 0.85 23.88
N ALA A 162 6.28 1.69 23.65
CA ALA A 162 6.73 2.08 22.31
C ALA A 162 7.10 0.88 21.43
N PHE A 163 7.86 -0.08 21.98
CA PHE A 163 8.29 -1.27 21.25
C PHE A 163 7.11 -2.21 20.93
N GLY A 164 6.20 -2.41 21.89
CA GLY A 164 4.99 -3.21 21.69
C GLY A 164 4.09 -2.63 20.59
N LEU A 165 3.87 -1.32 20.61
CA LEU A 165 3.09 -0.63 19.58
C LEU A 165 3.73 -0.73 18.20
N TYR A 166 5.06 -0.65 18.12
CA TYR A 166 5.82 -0.87 16.88
C TYR A 166 5.62 -2.29 16.33
N LEU A 167 5.82 -3.32 17.16
CA LEU A 167 5.64 -4.71 16.75
C LEU A 167 4.22 -4.99 16.26
N MET A 168 3.21 -4.51 16.99
CA MET A 168 1.82 -4.67 16.57
C MET A 168 1.52 -3.92 15.27
N THR A 169 2.12 -2.74 15.06
CA THR A 169 1.96 -1.99 13.81
C THR A 169 2.54 -2.74 12.61
N ILE A 170 3.71 -3.37 12.75
CA ILE A 170 4.29 -4.21 11.68
C ILE A 170 3.44 -5.44 11.43
N LEU A 171 2.94 -6.10 12.49
CA LEU A 171 2.06 -7.25 12.34
C LEU A 171 0.80 -6.88 11.56
N LEU A 172 0.17 -5.75 11.91
CA LEU A 172 -0.98 -5.23 11.17
C LEU A 172 -0.62 -4.88 9.73
N LEU A 173 0.52 -4.22 9.50
CA LEU A 173 0.99 -3.91 8.15
C LEU A 173 1.11 -5.18 7.32
N THR A 174 1.70 -6.23 7.89
CA THR A 174 1.87 -7.55 7.26
C THR A 174 0.52 -8.17 6.92
N ILE A 175 -0.41 -8.23 7.88
CA ILE A 175 -1.71 -8.87 7.69
C ILE A 175 -2.56 -8.11 6.67
N VAL A 176 -2.69 -6.79 6.82
CA VAL A 176 -3.57 -5.98 5.98
C VAL A 176 -3.05 -5.90 4.55
N THR A 177 -1.73 -5.67 4.37
CA THR A 177 -1.15 -5.63 3.02
C THR A 177 -1.04 -7.02 2.40
N GLY A 178 -0.75 -8.05 3.20
CA GLY A 178 -0.74 -9.44 2.77
C GLY A 178 -2.11 -9.91 2.29
N LEU A 179 -3.18 -9.54 2.99
CA LEU A 179 -4.55 -9.80 2.56
C LEU A 179 -4.88 -9.07 1.26
N ALA A 180 -4.55 -7.79 1.15
CA ALA A 180 -4.76 -7.03 -0.09
C ALA A 180 -3.99 -7.67 -1.26
N ARG A 181 -2.74 -8.08 -1.03
CA ARG A 181 -1.91 -8.77 -2.03
C ARG A 181 -2.53 -10.10 -2.44
N PHE A 182 -2.97 -10.89 -1.48
CA PHE A 182 -3.64 -12.17 -1.73
C PHE A 182 -4.87 -12.01 -2.61
N VAL A 183 -5.75 -11.03 -2.30
CA VAL A 183 -6.94 -10.72 -3.13
C VAL A 183 -6.53 -10.37 -4.56
N THR A 184 -5.54 -9.50 -4.74
CA THR A 184 -5.08 -9.11 -6.10
C THR A 184 -4.45 -10.28 -6.86
N ALA A 185 -3.64 -11.11 -6.20
CA ALA A 185 -3.01 -12.28 -6.81
C ALA A 185 -4.05 -13.34 -7.22
N TRP A 186 -5.07 -13.57 -6.38
CA TRP A 186 -6.16 -14.48 -6.69
C TRP A 186 -7.02 -14.01 -7.85
N TYR A 187 -7.25 -12.70 -7.94
CA TYR A 187 -7.93 -12.12 -9.09
C TYR A 187 -7.16 -12.39 -10.38
N LEU A 188 -5.87 -12.06 -10.41
CA LEU A 188 -5.01 -12.25 -11.59
C LEU A 188 -4.88 -13.72 -12.01
N GLN A 189 -4.97 -14.65 -11.05
CA GLN A 189 -5.01 -16.09 -11.33
C GLN A 189 -6.36 -16.59 -11.88
N GLY A 190 -7.40 -15.74 -11.95
CA GLY A 190 -8.75 -16.11 -12.38
C GLY A 190 -9.54 -16.90 -11.34
N ARG A 191 -9.18 -16.82 -10.05
CA ARG A 191 -9.87 -17.57 -8.97
C ARG A 191 -11.11 -16.84 -8.43
N LEU A 192 -11.26 -15.56 -8.75
CA LEU A 192 -12.34 -14.70 -8.24
C LEU A 192 -13.40 -14.46 -9.32
N ALA A 193 -14.12 -15.53 -9.71
CA ALA A 193 -15.11 -15.50 -10.79
C ALA A 193 -16.17 -14.39 -10.66
N LYS A 194 -16.64 -14.10 -9.43
CA LYS A 194 -17.62 -13.01 -9.20
C LYS A 194 -17.06 -11.63 -9.54
N LEU A 195 -15.84 -11.33 -9.08
CA LEU A 195 -15.17 -10.06 -9.37
C LEU A 195 -14.83 -9.94 -10.86
N GLU A 196 -14.43 -11.04 -11.46
CA GLU A 196 -14.16 -11.13 -12.90
C GLU A 196 -15.42 -10.82 -13.73
N HIS A 197 -16.57 -11.40 -13.37
CA HIS A 197 -17.83 -11.08 -14.04
C HIS A 197 -18.21 -9.60 -13.91
N VAL A 198 -18.04 -9.01 -12.72
CA VAL A 198 -18.32 -7.58 -12.51
C VAL A 198 -17.41 -6.71 -13.38
N ILE A 199 -16.10 -6.99 -13.39
CA ILE A 199 -15.13 -6.21 -14.18
C ILE A 199 -15.36 -6.42 -15.67
N SER A 200 -15.68 -7.63 -16.11
CA SER A 200 -15.99 -7.94 -17.50
C SER A 200 -17.25 -7.20 -17.97
N ASN A 201 -18.33 -7.22 -17.18
CA ASN A 201 -19.57 -6.50 -17.51
C ASN A 201 -19.38 -4.98 -17.57
N LEU A 202 -18.50 -4.42 -16.73
CA LEU A 202 -18.16 -3.00 -16.77
C LEU A 202 -17.24 -2.68 -17.95
N SER A 203 -16.34 -3.58 -18.31
CA SER A 203 -15.39 -3.38 -19.41
C SER A 203 -16.08 -3.26 -20.76
N THR A 204 -17.18 -3.99 -20.98
CA THR A 204 -17.94 -3.93 -22.25
C THR A 204 -18.71 -2.62 -22.43
N GLN A 205 -18.84 -1.82 -21.37
CA GLN A 205 -19.48 -0.51 -21.41
C GLN A 205 -18.49 0.64 -21.68
N LEU A 206 -17.19 0.35 -21.60
CA LEU A 206 -16.14 1.34 -21.85
C LEU A 206 -15.78 1.39 -23.34
N PRO A 207 -15.49 2.57 -23.89
CA PRO A 207 -15.30 2.76 -25.33
C PRO A 207 -13.92 2.32 -25.87
N PHE A 208 -13.06 1.70 -25.05
CA PHE A 208 -11.66 1.37 -25.37
C PHE A 208 -11.24 -0.04 -24.96
#